data_AF-A0A0D2LP80-F1
#
_entry.id   AF-A0A0D2LP80-F1
#
_cell.length_a   1.000
_cell.length_b   1.000
_cell.length_c   1.000
_cell.angle_alpha   90.00
_cell.angle_beta   90.00
_cell.angle_gamma   90.00
#
_symmetry.space_group_name_H-M   'P 1'
#
loop_
_entity.id
_entity.type
_entity.pdbx_description
1 polymer ?
#
loop_
_entity_poly.entity_id
_entity_poly.type
_entity_poly.pdbx_seq_one_letter_code
_entity_poly.pdbx_strand_id
1 'polypeptide(L)'
;MLATPTGSTAYSVAAGGSMVHPNVPAMLLTPVCPHSLNFRPIILPDYIELELRVPRNARSGAWVCFDGKARQELNKGDAVLIKMSEHPVPTINKTDLTSDWFESLERCFRWSERSEQKPFEEEAGGGGSGEEEGGGGDGWGDDGGGGGGGDGEQWAPAGGRGGAGDEVAFVAGRPVSMMLPPSPSNGV
;
A
#
# COMPACT_ATOMS: atom_id res chain seq x y z
N MET A 1 -6.21 -6.10 -5.17
CA MET A 1 -5.73 -6.25 -3.79
C MET A 1 -6.88 -6.70 -2.90
N LEU A 2 -6.63 -7.72 -2.07
CA LEU A 2 -7.49 -8.06 -0.94
C LEU A 2 -6.76 -7.66 0.35
N ALA A 3 -7.50 -7.10 1.31
CA ALA A 3 -6.94 -6.61 2.56
C ALA A 3 -7.85 -6.92 3.75
N THR A 4 -7.24 -6.98 4.92
CA THR A 4 -7.94 -6.96 6.22
C THR A 4 -8.12 -5.51 6.69
N PRO A 5 -8.93 -5.22 7.72
CA PRO A 5 -9.12 -3.86 8.21
C PRO A 5 -7.80 -3.19 8.62
N THR A 6 -6.90 -3.94 9.26
CA THR A 6 -5.54 -3.48 9.58
C THR A 6 -4.67 -3.25 8.34
N GLY A 7 -4.86 -4.01 7.27
CA GLY A 7 -4.16 -3.82 5.98
C GLY A 7 -4.79 -2.74 5.10
N SER A 8 -5.92 -2.14 5.51
CA SER A 8 -6.62 -1.10 4.75
C SER A 8 -5.78 0.18 4.59
N THR A 9 -4.93 0.46 5.58
CA THR A 9 -4.02 1.61 5.63
C THR A 9 -2.68 1.36 4.92
N ALA A 10 -2.47 0.17 4.35
CA ALA A 10 -1.27 -0.16 3.60
C ALA A 10 -1.46 0.07 2.09
N TYR A 11 -1.13 -0.89 1.23
CA TYR A 11 -1.29 -0.75 -0.23
C TYR A 11 -2.74 -0.47 -0.66
N SER A 12 -3.74 -0.86 0.15
CA SER A 12 -5.14 -0.72 -0.22
C SER A 12 -5.54 0.75 -0.29
N VAL A 13 -5.12 1.60 0.66
CA VAL A 13 -5.41 3.04 0.63
C VAL A 13 -4.69 3.72 -0.54
N ALA A 14 -3.46 3.31 -0.87
CA ALA A 14 -2.73 3.83 -2.02
C ALA A 14 -3.43 3.51 -3.35
N ALA A 15 -4.11 2.36 -3.45
CA ALA A 15 -4.92 1.96 -4.59
C ALA A 15 -6.32 2.59 -4.62
N GLY A 16 -6.62 3.54 -3.71
CA GLY A 16 -7.92 4.22 -3.63
C GLY A 16 -8.98 3.49 -2.79
N GLY A 17 -8.58 2.48 -2.00
CA GLY A 17 -9.45 1.83 -1.01
C GLY A 17 -9.71 2.69 0.22
N SER A 18 -10.75 2.34 0.99
CA SER A 18 -11.08 3.03 2.23
C SER A 18 -10.19 2.58 3.40
N MET A 19 -9.89 3.51 4.31
CA MET A 19 -9.30 3.18 5.61
C MET A 19 -10.39 2.69 6.56
N VAL A 20 -10.19 1.52 7.16
CA VAL A 20 -11.19 0.84 7.99
C VAL A 20 -10.61 0.56 9.36
N HIS A 21 -11.39 0.84 10.39
CA HIS A 21 -10.98 0.63 11.78
C HIS A 21 -10.73 -0.87 12.07
N PRO A 22 -9.66 -1.26 12.81
CA PRO A 22 -9.27 -2.65 13.03
C PRO A 22 -10.35 -3.56 13.62
N ASN A 23 -11.28 -3.02 14.44
CA ASN A 23 -12.39 -3.78 15.03
C ASN A 23 -13.54 -4.09 14.07
N VAL A 24 -13.57 -3.52 12.86
CA VAL A 24 -14.65 -3.80 11.91
C VAL A 24 -14.43 -5.19 11.31
N PRO A 25 -15.33 -6.17 11.51
CA PRO A 25 -15.19 -7.50 10.92
C PRO A 25 -15.47 -7.41 9.41
N ALA A 26 -14.43 -7.16 8.62
CA ALA A 26 -14.57 -6.99 7.18
C ALA A 26 -13.34 -7.43 6.38
N MET A 27 -13.58 -7.77 5.12
CA MET A 27 -12.58 -7.98 4.08
C MET A 27 -12.71 -6.88 3.03
N LEU A 28 -11.60 -6.31 2.57
CA LEU A 28 -11.61 -5.22 1.60
C LEU A 28 -11.10 -5.73 0.26
N LEU A 29 -11.80 -5.40 -0.82
CA LEU A 29 -11.40 -5.67 -2.19
C LEU A 29 -11.20 -4.34 -2.93
N THR A 30 -9.96 -4.07 -3.32
CA THR A 30 -9.57 -2.86 -4.06
C THR A 30 -8.90 -3.27 -5.37
N PRO A 31 -9.53 -3.05 -6.53
CA PRO A 31 -8.91 -3.28 -7.85
C PRO A 31 -7.71 -2.36 -8.06
N VAL A 32 -6.65 -2.85 -8.71
CA VAL A 32 -5.47 -2.05 -9.08
C VAL A 32 -5.48 -1.85 -10.59
N CYS A 33 -5.41 -0.59 -11.04
CA CYS A 33 -5.40 -0.18 -12.44
C CYS A 33 -6.39 -0.94 -13.35
N PRO A 34 -7.67 -1.06 -12.98
CA PRO A 34 -8.58 -1.88 -13.74
C PRO A 34 -8.93 -1.22 -15.09
N HIS A 35 -9.02 -2.03 -16.13
CA HIS A 35 -9.31 -1.57 -17.50
C HIS A 35 -10.79 -1.15 -17.74
N SER A 36 -11.66 -1.30 -16.74
CA SER A 36 -13.06 -0.86 -16.79
C SER A 36 -13.29 0.33 -15.86
N LEU A 37 -14.10 1.27 -16.32
CA LEU A 37 -14.38 2.54 -15.62
C LEU A 37 -15.36 2.37 -14.45
N ASN A 38 -15.99 1.21 -14.31
CA ASN A 38 -17.05 0.98 -13.31
C ASN A 38 -16.57 0.24 -12.05
N PHE A 39 -15.25 0.10 -11.86
CA PHE A 39 -14.73 -0.54 -10.66
C PHE A 39 -14.70 0.43 -9.47
N ARG A 40 -15.21 -0.05 -8.33
CA ARG A 40 -15.16 0.64 -7.05
C ARG A 40 -14.63 -0.32 -5.99
N PRO A 41 -13.85 0.15 -5.00
CA PRO A 41 -13.51 -0.66 -3.84
C PRO A 41 -14.78 -1.17 -3.15
N ILE A 42 -14.72 -2.39 -2.63
CA ILE A 42 -15.85 -3.06 -1.96
C ILE A 42 -15.40 -3.52 -0.58
N ILE A 43 -16.26 -3.32 0.42
CA ILE A 43 -16.11 -3.88 1.76
C ILE A 43 -17.09 -5.04 1.88
N LEU A 44 -16.56 -6.18 2.28
CA LEU A 44 -17.26 -7.45 2.36
C LEU A 44 -17.27 -7.95 3.82
N PRO A 45 -18.30 -8.70 4.25
CA PRO A 45 -18.29 -9.32 5.58
C PRO A 45 -17.13 -10.30 5.74
N ASP A 46 -16.69 -10.52 6.98
CA ASP A 46 -15.52 -11.37 7.28
C ASP A 46 -15.78 -12.88 7.17
N TYR A 47 -17.05 -13.31 7.20
CA TYR A 47 -17.45 -14.71 7.11
C TYR A 47 -17.54 -15.25 5.67
N ILE A 48 -17.35 -14.42 4.65
CA ILE A 48 -17.41 -14.89 3.26
C ILE A 48 -16.08 -15.52 2.85
N GLU A 49 -16.16 -16.48 1.93
CA GLU A 49 -15.00 -17.04 1.25
C GLU A 49 -14.94 -16.50 -0.18
N LEU A 50 -13.75 -16.10 -0.62
CA LEU A 50 -13.52 -15.60 -1.97
C LEU A 50 -12.60 -16.54 -2.73
N GLU A 51 -12.98 -16.91 -3.95
CA GLU A 51 -12.11 -17.62 -4.88
C GLU A 51 -11.66 -16.66 -5.99
N LEU A 52 -10.36 -16.40 -6.08
CA LEU A 52 -9.74 -15.67 -7.18
C LEU A 52 -9.06 -16.64 -8.12
N ARG A 53 -9.54 -16.73 -9.37
CA ARG A 53 -9.05 -17.69 -10.35
C ARG A 53 -8.36 -16.99 -11.51
N VAL A 54 -7.19 -17.48 -11.90
CA VAL A 54 -6.50 -17.04 -13.12
C VAL A 54 -7.19 -17.70 -14.31
N PRO A 55 -7.78 -16.94 -15.25
CA PRO A 55 -8.48 -17.52 -16.39
C PRO A 55 -7.56 -18.44 -17.21
N ARG A 56 -8.08 -19.57 -17.69
CA ARG A 56 -7.31 -20.50 -18.54
C ARG A 56 -6.82 -19.85 -19.83
N ASN A 57 -7.54 -18.85 -20.33
CA ASN A 57 -7.21 -18.07 -21.52
C ASN A 57 -6.43 -16.77 -21.20
N ALA A 58 -5.95 -16.57 -19.97
CA ALA A 58 -5.13 -15.42 -19.61
C ALA A 58 -3.86 -15.35 -20.47
N ARG A 59 -3.33 -14.13 -20.72
CA ARG A 59 -2.12 -13.95 -21.53
C ARG A 59 -0.90 -14.55 -20.84
N SER A 60 -0.76 -14.34 -19.54
CA SER A 60 0.29 -14.87 -18.67
C SER A 60 -0.30 -15.50 -17.40
N GLY A 61 0.55 -16.13 -16.59
CA GLY A 61 0.23 -16.38 -15.18
C GLY A 61 0.10 -15.09 -14.38
N ALA A 62 -0.21 -15.23 -13.10
CA ALA A 62 -0.31 -14.13 -12.15
C ALA A 62 0.64 -14.36 -10.98
N TRP A 63 0.84 -13.33 -10.18
CA TRP A 63 1.62 -13.43 -8.95
C TRP A 63 0.77 -12.97 -7.78
N VAL A 64 0.87 -13.72 -6.68
CA VAL A 64 0.27 -13.41 -5.40
C VAL A 64 1.38 -13.15 -4.40
N CYS A 65 1.22 -12.15 -3.55
CA CYS A 65 2.17 -11.78 -2.51
C CYS A 65 1.40 -11.54 -1.22
N PHE A 66 1.87 -12.05 -0.08
CA PHE A 66 1.17 -12.00 1.20
C PHE A 66 1.93 -11.09 2.17
N ASP A 67 1.30 -10.03 2.66
CA ASP A 67 1.89 -9.04 3.57
C ASP A 67 3.14 -8.36 3.00
N GLY A 68 3.20 -8.22 1.68
CA GLY A 68 4.39 -7.72 0.98
C GLY A 68 5.58 -8.70 0.99
N LYS A 69 5.38 -9.94 1.41
CA LYS A 69 6.38 -11.01 1.48
C LYS A 69 5.89 -12.26 0.74
N ALA A 70 6.79 -13.22 0.53
CA ALA A 70 6.47 -14.56 -0.01
C ALA A 70 5.65 -14.52 -1.32
N ARG A 71 6.30 -14.10 -2.42
CA ARG A 71 5.69 -14.07 -3.75
C ARG A 71 5.55 -15.50 -4.29
N GLN A 72 4.34 -15.88 -4.68
CA GLN A 72 4.03 -17.17 -5.30
C GLN A 72 3.47 -16.95 -6.72
N GLU A 73 3.96 -17.74 -7.67
CA GLU A 73 3.45 -17.75 -9.04
C GLU A 73 2.17 -18.59 -9.11
N LEU A 74 1.17 -18.08 -9.83
CA LEU A 74 -0.08 -18.75 -10.16
C LEU A 74 -0.14 -19.00 -11.66
N ASN A 75 -0.34 -20.25 -12.04
CA ASN A 75 -0.49 -20.65 -13.43
C ASN A 75 -1.93 -20.43 -13.91
N LYS A 76 -2.12 -20.52 -15.22
CA LYS A 76 -3.43 -20.41 -15.85
C LYS A 76 -4.33 -21.56 -15.38
N GLY A 77 -5.51 -21.21 -14.86
CA GLY A 77 -6.45 -22.16 -14.28
C GLY A 77 -6.27 -22.39 -12.79
N ASP A 78 -5.19 -21.90 -12.17
CA ASP A 78 -5.03 -21.93 -10.72
C ASP A 78 -6.01 -20.96 -10.06
N ALA A 79 -6.33 -21.27 -8.80
CA ALA A 79 -7.20 -20.47 -7.97
C ALA A 79 -6.59 -20.27 -6.59
N VAL A 80 -6.92 -19.13 -5.99
CA VAL A 80 -6.58 -18.78 -4.62
C VAL A 80 -7.87 -18.64 -3.84
N LEU A 81 -8.00 -19.41 -2.76
CA LEU A 81 -9.10 -19.29 -1.82
C LEU A 81 -8.67 -18.37 -0.68
N ILE A 82 -9.49 -17.36 -0.40
CA ILE A 82 -9.29 -16.37 0.65
C ILE A 82 -10.42 -16.51 1.65
N LYS A 83 -10.06 -16.72 2.92
CA LYS A 83 -10.97 -16.67 4.06
C LYS A 83 -10.29 -16.02 5.26
N MET A 84 -11.09 -15.46 6.17
CA MET A 84 -10.56 -15.00 7.44
C MET A 84 -10.05 -16.18 8.28
N SER A 85 -8.91 -16.02 8.94
CA SER A 85 -8.37 -17.04 9.84
C SER A 85 -9.18 -17.13 11.13
N GLU A 86 -9.31 -18.35 11.64
CA GLU A 86 -9.86 -18.65 12.96
C GLU A 86 -8.93 -18.20 14.11
N HIS A 87 -7.67 -17.89 13.79
CA HIS A 87 -6.65 -17.49 14.76
C HIS A 87 -6.17 -16.06 14.50
N PRO A 88 -6.83 -15.03 15.05
CA PRO A 88 -6.40 -13.65 14.90
C PRO A 88 -5.08 -13.40 15.65
N VAL A 89 -4.25 -12.50 15.11
CA VAL A 89 -3.01 -12.06 15.77
C VAL A 89 -3.36 -11.09 16.90
N PRO A 90 -2.97 -11.37 18.17
CA PRO A 90 -3.17 -10.44 19.27
C PRO A 90 -2.29 -9.18 19.09
N THR A 91 -2.86 -8.01 19.33
CA THR A 91 -2.16 -6.72 19.29
C THR A 91 -2.21 -6.04 20.66
N ILE A 92 -1.15 -5.29 20.99
CA ILE A 92 -1.08 -4.51 22.23
C ILE A 92 -1.28 -3.04 21.87
N ASN A 93 -2.18 -2.38 22.62
CA ASN A 93 -2.46 -0.95 22.51
C ASN A 93 -1.79 -0.19 23.64
N LYS A 94 -1.38 1.05 23.36
CA LYS A 94 -0.79 1.96 24.35
C LYS A 94 -1.87 2.48 25.31
N THR A 95 -2.99 2.96 24.77
CA THR A 95 -4.10 3.49 25.54
C THR A 95 -5.33 2.61 25.35
N ASP A 96 -5.96 2.71 24.18
CA ASP A 96 -7.08 1.89 23.76
C ASP A 96 -7.09 1.80 22.23
N LEU A 97 -7.82 0.81 21.70
CA LEU A 97 -7.78 0.52 20.27
C LEU A 97 -8.26 1.68 19.39
N THR A 98 -9.24 2.45 19.84
CA THR A 98 -9.84 3.50 19.02
C THR A 98 -8.94 4.73 19.01
N SER A 99 -8.51 5.19 20.18
CA SER A 99 -7.65 6.38 20.30
C SER A 99 -6.31 6.16 19.61
N ASP A 100 -5.65 5.01 19.85
CA ASP A 100 -4.36 4.68 19.23
C ASP A 100 -4.45 4.65 17.69
N TRP A 101 -5.60 4.21 17.15
CA TRP A 101 -5.83 4.18 15.71
C TRP A 101 -5.95 5.58 15.12
N PHE A 102 -6.76 6.47 15.71
CA PHE A 102 -6.88 7.85 15.27
C PHE A 102 -5.56 8.62 15.40
N GLU A 103 -4.85 8.49 16.54
CA GLU A 103 -3.53 9.09 16.74
C GLU A 103 -2.53 8.63 15.67
N SER A 104 -2.60 7.35 15.28
CA SER A 104 -1.77 6.81 14.20
C SER A 104 -2.13 7.40 12.84
N LEU A 105 -3.41 7.66 12.56
CA LEU A 105 -3.83 8.31 11.33
C LEU A 105 -3.37 9.76 11.25
N GLU A 106 -3.52 10.53 12.33
CA GLU A 106 -3.03 11.91 12.40
C GLU A 106 -1.51 11.96 12.20
N ARG A 107 -0.77 11.10 12.90
CA ARG A 107 0.69 11.05 12.81
C ARG A 107 1.20 10.64 11.42
N CYS A 108 0.60 9.61 10.81
CA CYS A 108 1.10 9.03 9.56
C CYS A 108 0.55 9.69 8.29
N PHE A 109 -0.70 10.17 8.33
CA PHE A 109 -1.37 10.76 7.16
C PHE A 109 -1.60 12.26 7.27
N ARG A 110 -1.24 12.90 8.41
CA ARG A 110 -1.62 14.29 8.71
C ARG A 110 -3.12 14.52 8.50
N TRP A 111 -3.90 13.52 8.89
CA TRP A 111 -5.33 13.48 8.61
C TRP A 111 -6.00 14.70 9.24
N SER A 112 -6.73 15.48 8.42
CA SER A 112 -7.42 16.72 8.82
C SER A 112 -6.51 17.89 9.25
N GLU A 113 -5.19 17.83 9.02
CA GLU A 113 -4.33 19.00 9.23
C GLU A 113 -4.59 20.05 8.14
N ARG A 114 -4.99 21.26 8.55
CA ARG A 114 -5.17 22.40 7.65
C ARG A 114 -4.01 23.36 7.84
N SER A 115 -3.11 23.43 6.86
CA SER A 115 -2.17 24.56 6.78
C SER A 115 -2.95 25.83 6.44
N GLU A 116 -2.77 26.90 7.21
CA GLU A 116 -3.30 28.20 6.84
C GLU A 116 -2.75 28.62 5.47
N GLN A 117 -3.63 29.04 4.58
CA GLN A 117 -3.25 29.47 3.25
C GLN A 117 -2.54 30.82 3.36
N LYS A 118 -1.29 30.89 2.89
CA LYS A 118 -0.55 32.16 2.87
C LYS A 118 -1.33 33.20 2.06
N PRO A 119 -1.34 34.47 2.49
CA PRO A 119 -1.96 35.54 1.73
C PRO A 119 -1.34 35.65 0.33
N PHE A 120 -2.15 36.06 -0.65
CA PHE A 120 -1.69 36.31 -2.01
C PHE A 120 -0.73 37.49 -1.99
N GLU A 121 0.54 37.23 -2.29
CA GLU A 121 1.52 38.29 -2.52
C GLU A 121 1.19 38.93 -3.87
N GLU A 122 0.48 40.06 -3.83
CA GLU A 122 0.31 40.91 -5.00
C GLU A 122 1.68 41.49 -5.34
N GLU A 123 2.29 41.06 -6.45
CA GLU A 123 3.49 41.71 -6.97
C GLU A 123 3.16 43.17 -7.27
N ALA A 124 3.43 44.04 -6.31
CA ALA A 124 3.42 45.47 -6.47
C ALA A 124 4.50 45.83 -7.49
N GLY A 125 4.09 45.95 -8.74
CA GLY A 125 4.91 46.53 -9.79
C GLY A 125 5.30 47.96 -9.44
N GLY A 126 6.59 48.16 -9.20
CA GLY A 126 7.32 49.38 -9.56
C GLY A 126 7.30 50.54 -8.54
N GLY A 127 8.44 50.73 -7.87
CA GLY A 127 8.76 52.00 -7.22
C GLY A 127 9.86 51.90 -6.18
N GLY A 128 11.09 51.68 -6.60
CA GLY A 128 12.26 51.73 -5.72
C GLY A 128 12.74 53.15 -5.43
N SER A 129 13.09 53.40 -4.17
CA SER A 129 14.15 54.31 -3.70
C SER A 129 14.38 53.97 -2.22
N GLY A 130 15.36 53.12 -1.86
CA GLY A 130 16.72 53.52 -1.41
C GLY A 130 16.69 53.83 0.10
N GLU A 131 17.55 53.35 1.00
CA GLU A 131 18.84 52.65 1.00
C GLU A 131 19.01 51.97 2.39
N GLU A 132 19.62 50.77 2.41
CA GLU A 132 20.70 50.20 3.29
C GLU A 132 20.61 50.33 4.85
N GLU A 133 21.05 49.42 5.73
CA GLU A 133 21.95 48.23 5.80
C GLU A 133 21.39 47.29 6.91
N GLY A 134 21.70 46.00 7.09
CA GLY A 134 22.67 45.08 6.53
C GLY A 134 22.62 43.73 7.27
N GLY A 135 23.39 42.75 6.79
CA GLY A 135 23.85 41.62 7.59
C GLY A 135 23.48 40.22 7.09
N GLY A 136 24.37 39.63 6.29
CA GLY A 136 24.74 38.21 6.36
C GLY A 136 23.86 37.22 5.61
N GLY A 137 24.38 36.67 4.51
CA GLY A 137 23.73 35.62 3.74
C GLY A 137 24.30 34.22 3.94
N ASP A 138 23.52 33.25 3.47
CA ASP A 138 23.88 31.90 3.05
C ASP A 138 22.69 31.41 2.18
N GLY A 139 22.83 31.11 0.90
CA GLY A 139 23.81 30.22 0.31
C GLY A 139 23.16 28.83 0.15
N TRP A 140 22.29 28.67 -0.87
CA TRP A 140 21.75 27.35 -1.23
C TRP A 140 22.89 26.54 -1.85
N GLY A 141 23.58 25.77 -1.00
CA GLY A 141 24.59 24.79 -1.38
C GLY A 141 23.92 23.51 -1.90
N ASP A 142 24.23 23.20 -3.15
CA ASP A 142 24.15 21.86 -3.73
C ASP A 142 25.26 21.01 -3.09
N ASP A 143 24.90 19.95 -2.36
CA ASP A 143 25.86 18.96 -1.87
C ASP A 143 25.31 17.55 -2.09
N GLY A 144 25.78 16.95 -3.17
CA GLY A 144 25.86 15.50 -3.32
C GLY A 144 27.21 14.98 -2.83
N GLY A 145 27.20 13.94 -1.97
CA GLY A 145 28.16 12.82 -2.06
C GLY A 145 28.92 12.37 -0.80
N GLY A 146 28.57 11.16 -0.31
CA GLY A 146 29.46 10.12 0.27
C GLY A 146 29.80 10.20 1.77
N GLY A 147 29.73 9.17 2.62
CA GLY A 147 29.40 7.75 2.49
C GLY A 147 29.76 7.01 3.80
N GLY A 148 29.13 5.85 4.08
CA GLY A 148 29.73 4.76 4.88
C GLY A 148 28.95 4.21 6.09
N GLY A 149 28.30 3.04 5.90
CA GLY A 149 28.29 1.95 6.89
C GLY A 149 26.93 1.50 7.47
N GLY A 150 26.33 0.44 6.93
CA GLY A 150 25.25 -0.33 7.58
C GLY A 150 24.30 -1.04 6.60
N ASP A 151 24.56 -2.33 6.35
CA ASP A 151 23.65 -3.40 5.86
C ASP A 151 22.49 -3.07 4.89
N GLY A 152 22.84 -2.69 3.66
CA GLY A 152 21.91 -2.68 2.53
C GLY A 152 21.77 -4.07 1.87
N GLU A 153 20.61 -4.71 2.01
CA GLU A 153 20.17 -5.75 1.08
C GLU A 153 19.85 -5.10 -0.28
N GLN A 154 20.74 -5.34 -1.22
CA GLN A 154 20.77 -4.74 -2.55
C GLN A 154 19.68 -5.31 -3.45
N TRP A 155 18.60 -4.55 -3.70
CA TRP A 155 17.65 -4.86 -4.77
C TRP A 155 18.28 -4.51 -6.12
N ALA A 156 18.92 -5.49 -6.75
CA ALA A 156 19.43 -5.37 -8.11
C ALA A 156 18.28 -5.48 -9.14
N PRO A 157 18.19 -4.59 -10.14
CA PRO A 157 17.28 -4.80 -11.26
C PRO A 157 17.88 -5.88 -12.17
N ALA A 158 17.38 -7.11 -12.04
CA ALA A 158 17.67 -8.15 -13.02
C ALA A 158 17.09 -7.72 -14.37
N GLY A 159 17.98 -7.43 -15.31
CA GLY A 159 17.65 -7.26 -16.71
C GLY A 159 16.94 -8.49 -17.24
N GLY A 160 15.67 -8.31 -17.58
CA GLY A 160 14.85 -9.29 -18.28
C GLY A 160 13.65 -8.57 -18.85
N ARG A 161 13.60 -8.44 -20.18
CA ARG A 161 12.39 -7.99 -20.89
C ARG A 161 11.28 -9.00 -20.62
N GLY A 162 10.48 -8.77 -19.58
CA GLY A 162 9.29 -9.53 -19.23
C GLY A 162 8.10 -8.58 -19.19
N GLY A 163 7.07 -8.88 -19.99
CA GLY A 163 5.90 -8.02 -20.14
C GLY A 163 5.20 -7.73 -18.82
N ALA A 164 4.48 -6.60 -18.80
CA ALA A 164 3.60 -6.17 -17.72
C ALA A 164 2.69 -7.34 -17.27
N GLY A 165 3.07 -7.97 -16.16
CA GLY A 165 2.23 -8.93 -15.45
C GLY A 165 1.49 -8.16 -14.37
N ASP A 166 0.17 -8.26 -14.37
CA ASP A 166 -0.68 -7.63 -13.36
C ASP A 166 -0.32 -8.18 -11.97
N GLU A 167 0.32 -7.35 -11.16
CA GLU A 167 0.72 -7.68 -9.80
C GLU A 167 -0.48 -7.51 -8.86
N VAL A 168 -0.86 -8.58 -8.14
CA VAL A 168 -1.88 -8.51 -7.10
C VAL A 168 -1.19 -8.62 -5.75
N ALA A 169 -0.92 -7.47 -5.13
CA ALA A 169 -0.41 -7.40 -3.76
C ALA A 169 -1.54 -7.66 -2.75
N PHE A 170 -1.23 -8.40 -1.67
CA PHE A 170 -2.09 -8.60 -0.50
C PHE A 170 -1.34 -8.11 0.74
N VAL A 171 -2.03 -7.37 1.61
CA VAL A 171 -1.49 -6.96 2.91
C VAL A 171 -2.54 -7.22 3.98
N ALA A 172 -2.17 -8.03 4.96
CA ALA A 172 -2.98 -8.50 6.06
C ALA A 172 -2.27 -8.18 7.39
N GLY A 173 -3.06 -7.74 8.37
CA GLY A 173 -2.64 -7.69 9.78
C GLY A 173 -3.48 -8.63 10.65
N ARG A 174 -4.41 -9.38 10.04
CA ARG A 174 -4.96 -10.64 10.57
C ARG A 174 -4.54 -11.73 9.59
N PRO A 175 -4.11 -12.92 10.03
CA PRO A 175 -3.72 -13.95 9.10
C PRO A 175 -4.94 -14.28 8.24
N VAL A 176 -4.76 -14.27 6.92
CA VAL A 176 -5.72 -14.84 6.00
C VAL A 176 -5.26 -16.28 5.79
N SER A 177 -6.10 -17.25 6.11
CA SER A 177 -5.79 -18.64 5.78
C SER A 177 -6.02 -18.80 4.28
N MET A 178 -4.95 -18.68 3.49
CA MET A 178 -4.99 -18.85 2.05
C MET A 178 -4.43 -20.24 1.72
N MET A 179 -5.33 -21.14 1.34
CA MET A 179 -4.96 -22.51 0.97
C MET A 179 -4.69 -22.54 -0.53
N LEU A 180 -3.45 -22.79 -0.92
CA LEU A 180 -3.13 -23.13 -2.30
C LEU A 180 -3.58 -24.56 -2.57
N PRO A 181 -4.16 -24.87 -3.73
CA PRO A 181 -4.33 -26.27 -4.12
C PRO A 181 -2.95 -26.97 -4.16
N PRO A 182 -2.86 -28.25 -3.78
CA PRO A 182 -1.60 -28.97 -3.79
C PRO A 182 -1.00 -28.98 -5.20
N SER A 183 0.28 -28.63 -5.31
CA SER A 183 1.02 -28.73 -6.58
C SER A 183 0.86 -30.13 -7.17
N PRO A 184 0.61 -30.28 -8.48
CA PRO A 184 0.60 -31.59 -9.09
C PRO A 184 1.97 -32.23 -8.87
N SER A 185 2.00 -33.35 -8.14
CA SER A 185 3.19 -34.18 -8.00
C SER A 185 3.65 -34.55 -9.40
N ASN A 186 4.87 -34.15 -9.79
CA ASN A 186 5.52 -34.71 -10.96
C ASN A 186 5.68 -36.21 -10.72
N GLY A 187 4.75 -36.98 -11.31
CA GLY A 187 4.85 -38.42 -11.42
C GLY A 187 6.02 -38.77 -12.32
N VAL A 188 6.86 -39.66 -11.79
CA VAL A 188 8.06 -40.30 -12.35
C VAL A 188 7.85 -40.83 -13.77
#